data_AF-A0A3D2VXD1-F1
#
_entry.id   AF-A0A3D2VXD1-F1
#
_cell.length_a   1.000
_cell.length_b   1.000
_cell.length_c   1.000
_cell.angle_alpha   90.00
_cell.angle_beta   90.00
_cell.angle_gamma   90.00
#
_symmetry.space_group_name_H-M   'P 1'
#
loop_
_entity.id
_entity.type
_entity.pdbx_description
1 polymer ?
#
loop_
_entity_poly.entity_id
_entity_poly.type
_entity_poly.pdbx_seq_one_letter_code
_entity_poly.pdbx_strand_id
1 'polypeptide(L)'
;MRAGSTEIVNPVSAARTLDQRAYALLHSYAAIIEEATDIVRDPAAPMAFKRALGQAERIATPAAETLEIAIAAYVNARADFEAATSESQPTLERAATGLTIAARRLGEAIAAAQTPVTELEELVRARTG
;
A
#
# COMPACT_ATOMS: atom_id res chain seq x y z
N MET A 1 -5.78 -31.86 20.51
CA MET A 1 -5.95 -31.43 19.10
C MET A 1 -7.27 -30.69 18.96
N ARG A 2 -7.24 -29.38 18.75
CA ARG A 2 -8.31 -28.63 18.07
C ARG A 2 -7.60 -27.64 17.14
N ALA A 3 -7.81 -27.84 15.84
CA ALA A 3 -7.23 -27.02 14.79
C ALA A 3 -7.71 -25.58 14.97
N GLY A 4 -6.77 -24.66 15.14
CA GLY A 4 -7.05 -23.23 15.10
C GLY A 4 -7.48 -22.88 13.69
N SER A 5 -8.71 -22.39 13.55
CA SER A 5 -9.18 -21.74 12.34
C SER A 5 -8.27 -20.56 12.04
N THR A 6 -7.33 -20.73 11.12
CA THR A 6 -6.63 -19.62 10.46
C THR A 6 -7.65 -18.95 9.55
N GLU A 7 -8.40 -18.02 10.15
CA GLU A 7 -9.18 -17.03 9.42
C GLU A 7 -8.20 -16.31 8.50
N ILE A 8 -8.39 -16.40 7.18
CA ILE A 8 -7.59 -15.67 6.20
C ILE A 8 -8.06 -14.21 6.27
N VAL A 9 -7.53 -13.48 7.26
CA VAL A 9 -7.81 -12.07 7.48
C VAL A 9 -7.04 -11.26 6.44
N ASN A 10 -7.70 -10.29 5.81
CA ASN A 10 -7.05 -9.33 4.92
C ASN A 10 -5.87 -8.67 5.68
N PRO A 11 -4.62 -8.76 5.18
CA PRO A 11 -3.44 -8.26 5.89
C PRO A 11 -3.50 -6.75 6.17
N VAL A 12 -4.24 -5.98 5.37
CA VAL A 12 -4.51 -4.54 5.62
C VAL A 12 -5.32 -4.34 6.91
N SER A 13 -6.25 -5.26 7.20
CA SER A 13 -7.09 -5.23 8.42
C SER A 13 -6.34 -5.72 9.67
N ALA A 14 -5.27 -6.51 9.50
CA ALA A 14 -4.43 -7.01 10.60
C ALA A 14 -3.32 -6.03 11.04
N ALA A 15 -3.01 -5.03 10.21
CA ALA A 15 -1.92 -4.08 10.44
C ALA A 15 -2.27 -3.04 11.52
N ARG A 16 -1.43 -2.99 12.56
CA ARG A 16 -1.62 -2.16 13.78
C ARG A 16 -0.98 -0.77 13.68
N THR A 17 -0.07 -0.56 12.75
CA THR A 17 0.66 0.70 12.56
C THR A 17 0.55 1.20 11.11
N LEU A 18 0.77 2.50 10.89
CA LEU A 18 0.63 3.14 9.56
C LEU A 18 1.60 2.55 8.53
N ASP A 19 2.84 2.29 8.92
CA ASP A 19 3.87 1.64 8.12
C ASP A 19 3.45 0.21 7.73
N GLN A 20 2.92 -0.59 8.67
CA GLN A 20 2.43 -1.94 8.37
C GLN A 20 1.31 -1.93 7.33
N ARG A 21 0.36 -0.98 7.44
CA ARG A 21 -0.74 -0.85 6.48
C ARG A 21 -0.24 -0.45 5.10
N ALA A 22 0.67 0.52 5.04
CA ALA A 22 1.27 0.96 3.79
C ALA A 22 2.07 -0.17 3.11
N TYR A 23 2.91 -0.90 3.86
CA TYR A 23 3.62 -2.05 3.32
C TYR A 23 2.68 -3.16 2.86
N ALA A 24 1.63 -3.48 3.63
CA ALA A 24 0.65 -4.48 3.23
C ALA A 24 -0.03 -4.09 1.90
N LEU A 25 -0.45 -2.83 1.76
CA LEU A 25 -1.11 -2.35 0.54
C LEU A 25 -0.18 -2.36 -0.68
N LEU A 26 1.09 -1.95 -0.51
CA LEU A 26 2.10 -2.02 -1.58
C LEU A 26 2.42 -3.46 -1.98
N HIS A 27 2.50 -4.37 -1.01
CA HIS A 27 2.78 -5.78 -1.29
C HIS A 27 1.61 -6.46 -2.00
N SER A 28 0.37 -6.15 -1.58
CA SER A 28 -0.83 -6.57 -2.31
C SER A 28 -0.82 -6.05 -3.74
N TYR A 29 -0.52 -4.76 -3.95
CA TYR A 29 -0.42 -4.18 -5.30
C TYR A 29 0.61 -4.92 -6.17
N ALA A 30 1.81 -5.19 -5.65
CA ALA A 30 2.84 -5.92 -6.38
C ALA A 30 2.37 -7.32 -6.82
N ALA A 31 1.78 -8.09 -5.90
CA ALA A 31 1.24 -9.42 -6.20
C ALA A 31 0.10 -9.37 -7.25
N ILE A 32 -0.77 -8.36 -7.16
CA ILE A 32 -1.86 -8.15 -8.13
C ILE A 32 -1.30 -7.84 -9.52
N ILE A 33 -0.25 -7.03 -9.63
CA ILE A 33 0.38 -6.68 -10.90
C ILE A 33 1.06 -7.88 -11.57
N GLU A 34 1.69 -8.76 -10.78
CA GLU A 34 2.25 -10.01 -11.28
C GLU A 34 1.15 -10.87 -11.93
N GLU A 35 0.05 -11.11 -11.22
CA GLU A 35 -1.08 -11.89 -11.74
C GLU A 35 -1.76 -11.20 -12.95
N ALA A 36 -1.97 -9.88 -12.88
CA ALA A 36 -2.53 -9.12 -14.00
C ALA A 36 -1.66 -9.22 -15.26
N THR A 37 -0.33 -9.23 -15.09
CA THR A 37 0.63 -9.41 -16.19
C THR A 37 0.47 -10.77 -16.84
N ASP A 38 0.32 -11.83 -16.05
CA ASP A 38 0.11 -13.18 -16.55
C ASP A 38 -1.22 -13.30 -17.32
N ILE A 39 -2.29 -12.68 -16.82
CA ILE A 39 -3.58 -12.63 -17.54
C ILE A 39 -3.46 -11.86 -18.87
N VAL A 40 -2.74 -10.73 -18.88
CA VAL A 40 -2.53 -9.96 -20.12
C VAL A 40 -1.73 -10.77 -21.14
N ARG A 41 -0.80 -11.62 -20.70
CA ARG A 41 -0.01 -12.51 -21.56
C ARG A 41 -0.79 -13.73 -22.06
N ASP A 42 -1.80 -14.19 -21.33
CA ASP A 42 -2.66 -15.31 -21.74
C ASP A 42 -3.39 -15.00 -23.06
N PRO A 43 -3.12 -15.72 -24.18
CA PRO A 43 -3.81 -15.50 -25.44
C PRO A 43 -5.30 -15.87 -25.40
N ALA A 44 -5.73 -16.71 -24.45
CA ALA A 44 -7.13 -17.07 -24.26
C ALA A 44 -7.93 -16.00 -23.50
N ALA A 45 -7.28 -15.05 -22.85
CA ALA A 45 -7.96 -13.98 -22.11
C ALA A 45 -8.63 -12.98 -23.08
N PRO A 46 -9.93 -12.65 -22.88
CA PRO A 46 -10.64 -11.72 -23.77
C PRO A 46 -9.98 -10.33 -23.84
N MET A 47 -9.88 -9.76 -25.04
CA MET A 47 -9.27 -8.44 -25.24
C MET A 47 -9.95 -7.31 -24.45
N ALA A 48 -11.27 -7.37 -24.28
CA ALA A 48 -12.00 -6.41 -23.47
C ALA A 48 -11.55 -6.45 -22.00
N PHE A 49 -11.29 -7.65 -21.47
CA PHE A 49 -10.80 -7.85 -20.11
C PHE A 49 -9.38 -7.31 -19.93
N LYS A 50 -8.48 -7.59 -20.87
CA LYS A 50 -7.11 -7.02 -20.87
C LYS A 50 -7.10 -5.49 -20.86
N ARG A 51 -8.02 -4.86 -21.60
CA ARG A 51 -8.18 -3.39 -21.61
C ARG A 51 -8.69 -2.86 -20.27
N ALA A 52 -9.62 -3.56 -19.63
CA ALA A 52 -10.12 -3.20 -18.31
C ALA A 52 -9.01 -3.26 -17.26
N LEU A 53 -8.22 -4.35 -17.24
CA LEU A 53 -7.04 -4.47 -16.39
C LEU A 53 -6.05 -3.33 -16.61
N GLY A 54 -5.65 -3.09 -17.86
CA GLY A 54 -4.71 -2.00 -18.16
C GLY A 54 -5.26 -0.60 -17.90
N GLN A 55 -6.58 -0.41 -17.77
CA GLN A 55 -7.18 0.85 -17.34
C GLN A 55 -7.14 1.00 -15.82
N ALA A 56 -7.49 -0.07 -15.09
CA ALA A 56 -7.42 -0.08 -13.63
C ALA A 56 -5.97 0.08 -13.14
N GLU A 57 -5.02 -0.62 -13.77
CA GLU A 57 -3.58 -0.46 -13.48
C GLU A 57 -3.14 0.99 -13.64
N ARG A 58 -3.48 1.65 -14.76
CA ARG A 58 -3.13 3.06 -15.00
C ARG A 58 -3.67 4.03 -13.95
N ILE A 59 -4.71 3.66 -13.20
CA ILE A 59 -5.25 4.44 -12.09
C ILE A 59 -4.56 4.05 -10.77
N ALA A 60 -4.28 2.76 -10.57
CA ALA A 60 -3.65 2.24 -9.36
C ALA A 60 -2.16 2.59 -9.23
N THR A 61 -1.40 2.57 -10.33
CA THR A 61 0.06 2.79 -10.30
C THR A 61 0.46 4.13 -9.68
N PRO A 62 -0.10 5.30 -10.07
CA PRO A 62 0.30 6.57 -9.48
C PRO A 62 -0.03 6.67 -7.98
N ALA A 63 -1.11 6.00 -7.54
CA ALA A 63 -1.50 5.97 -6.14
C ALA A 63 -0.54 5.08 -5.32
N ALA A 64 -0.13 3.94 -5.87
CA ALA A 64 0.90 3.09 -5.29
C ALA A 64 2.28 3.79 -5.20
N GLU A 65 2.70 4.48 -6.25
CA GLU A 65 3.95 5.27 -6.25
C GLU A 65 3.91 6.40 -5.20
N THR A 66 2.77 7.09 -5.09
CA THR A 66 2.57 8.14 -4.07
C THR A 66 2.66 7.55 -2.66
N LEU A 67 2.10 6.36 -2.44
CA LEU A 67 2.19 5.63 -1.18
C LEU A 67 3.64 5.23 -0.86
N GLU A 68 4.42 4.78 -1.85
CA GLU A 68 5.83 4.45 -1.69
C GLU A 68 6.67 5.67 -1.28
N ILE A 69 6.44 6.82 -1.90
CA ILE A 69 7.10 8.08 -1.51
C ILE A 69 6.70 8.48 -0.08
N ALA A 70 5.41 8.37 0.27
CA ALA A 70 4.92 8.77 1.58
C ALA A 70 5.47 7.87 2.71
N ILE A 71 5.61 6.56 2.48
CA ILE A 71 6.18 5.66 3.49
C ILE A 71 7.66 5.92 3.69
N ALA A 72 8.43 6.18 2.62
CA ALA A 72 9.83 6.55 2.73
C ALA A 72 10.01 7.85 3.55
N ALA A 73 9.17 8.86 3.28
CA ALA A 73 9.18 10.11 4.04
C ALA A 73 8.84 9.90 5.52
N TYR A 74 7.86 9.04 5.84
CA TYR A 74 7.49 8.72 7.21
C TYR A 74 8.61 7.99 7.97
N VAL A 75 9.25 7.01 7.34
CA VAL A 75 10.38 6.26 7.94
C VAL A 75 11.55 7.20 8.25
N ASN A 76 11.89 8.09 7.31
CA ASN A 76 12.94 9.10 7.53
C ASN A 76 12.58 10.06 8.66
N ALA A 77 11.37 10.62 8.67
CA ALA A 77 10.93 11.53 9.73
C ALA A 77 10.90 10.86 11.11
N ARG A 78 10.62 9.55 11.17
CA ARG A 78 10.68 8.78 12.40
C ARG A 78 12.12 8.62 12.89
N ALA A 79 13.06 8.30 12.00
CA ALA A 79 14.48 8.22 12.35
C ALA A 79 15.02 9.57 12.84
N ASP A 80 14.64 10.68 12.18
CA ASP A 80 15.01 12.03 12.59
C ASP A 80 14.48 12.38 13.98
N PHE A 81 13.23 12.02 14.27
CA PHE A 81 12.64 12.19 15.61
C PHE A 81 13.37 11.37 16.67
N GLU A 82 13.66 10.10 16.38
CA GLU A 82 14.40 9.21 17.29
C GLU A 82 15.80 9.78 17.59
N ALA A 83 16.51 10.29 16.57
CA ALA A 83 17.81 10.94 16.75
C ALA A 83 17.73 12.23 17.58
N ALA A 84 16.66 13.01 17.43
CA ALA A 84 16.46 14.27 18.15
C ALA A 84 16.08 14.09 19.64
N THR A 85 15.81 12.87 20.10
CA THR A 85 15.39 12.62 21.50
C THR A 85 16.45 12.99 22.55
N SER A 86 17.72 13.00 22.17
CA SER A 86 18.84 13.38 23.05
C SER A 86 19.36 14.81 22.78
N GLU A 87 18.69 15.54 21.90
CA GLU A 87 19.08 16.88 21.45
C GLU A 87 18.38 17.99 22.24
N SER A 88 18.67 19.25 21.88
CA SER A 88 17.99 20.41 22.45
C SER A 88 16.47 20.39 22.21
N GLN A 89 15.70 20.94 23.15
CA GLN A 89 14.23 21.01 23.08
C GLN A 89 13.69 21.58 21.75
N PRO A 90 14.24 22.68 21.19
CA PRO A 90 13.80 23.18 19.88
C PRO A 90 14.02 22.20 18.72
N THR A 91 15.08 21.38 18.77
CA THR A 91 15.35 20.34 17.76
C THR A 91 14.32 19.22 17.87
N LEU A 92 14.03 18.77 19.09
CA LEU A 92 13.02 17.74 19.34
C LEU A 92 11.63 18.17 18.87
N GLU A 93 11.22 19.42 19.16
CA GLU A 93 9.93 19.97 18.74
C GLU A 93 9.77 20.04 17.21
N ARG A 94 10.83 20.42 16.49
CA ARG A 94 10.83 20.41 15.02
C ARG A 94 10.71 19.00 14.46
N ALA A 95 11.48 18.05 15.00
CA ALA A 95 11.43 16.66 14.56
C ALA A 95 10.05 16.03 14.83
N ALA A 96 9.43 16.31 15.98
CA ALA A 96 8.08 15.87 16.31
C ALA A 96 7.03 16.42 15.32
N THR A 97 7.18 17.69 14.94
CA THR A 97 6.32 18.35 13.95
C THR A 97 6.48 17.69 12.57
N GLY A 98 7.72 17.44 12.14
CA GLY A 98 8.03 16.74 10.90
C GLY A 98 7.42 15.34 10.85
N LEU A 99 7.57 14.56 11.92
CA LEU A 99 6.96 13.24 12.06
C LEU A 99 5.43 13.29 11.97
N THR A 100 4.79 14.27 12.61
CA THR A 100 3.33 14.44 12.57
C THR A 100 2.84 14.73 11.15
N ILE A 101 3.53 15.60 10.41
CA ILE A 101 3.21 15.92 9.02
C ILE A 101 3.38 14.68 8.13
N ALA A 102 4.48 13.94 8.29
CA ALA A 102 4.74 12.73 7.52
C ALA A 102 3.70 11.64 7.79
N ALA A 103 3.32 11.43 9.06
CA ALA A 103 2.28 10.47 9.45
C ALA A 103 0.93 10.80 8.81
N ARG A 104 0.55 12.08 8.79
CA ARG A 104 -0.68 12.54 8.13
C ARG A 104 -0.65 12.25 6.63
N ARG A 105 0.45 12.61 5.95
CA ARG A 105 0.62 12.38 4.50
C ARG A 105 0.59 10.90 4.16
N LEU A 106 1.20 10.05 5.00
CA LEU A 106 1.12 8.60 4.84
C LEU A 106 -0.32 8.09 4.96
N GLY A 107 -1.08 8.57 5.94
CA GLY A 107 -2.50 8.24 6.07
C GLY A 107 -3.34 8.64 4.86
N GLU A 108 -3.11 9.84 4.33
CA GLU A 108 -3.76 10.34 3.10
C GLU A 108 -3.40 9.48 1.87
N ALA A 109 -2.13 9.09 1.74
CA ALA A 109 -1.67 8.24 0.64
C ALA A 109 -2.23 6.80 0.73
N ILE A 110 -2.31 6.22 1.93
CA ILE A 110 -2.96 4.90 2.15
C ILE A 110 -4.42 4.98 1.68
N ALA A 111 -5.16 5.99 2.13
CA ALA A 111 -6.56 6.15 1.76
C ALA A 111 -6.75 6.34 0.25
N ALA A 112 -5.87 7.11 -0.40
CA ALA A 112 -5.91 7.34 -1.84
C ALA A 112 -5.58 6.09 -2.67
N ALA A 113 -4.66 5.24 -2.19
CA ALA A 113 -4.28 4.01 -2.88
C ALA A 113 -5.29 2.87 -2.69
N GLN A 114 -6.08 2.90 -1.62
CA GLN A 114 -6.92 1.75 -1.25
C GLN A 114 -7.99 1.40 -2.29
N THR A 115 -8.76 2.37 -2.76
CA THR A 115 -9.81 2.15 -3.76
C THR A 115 -9.26 1.60 -5.07
N PRO A 116 -8.30 2.25 -5.77
CA PRO A 116 -7.87 1.78 -7.07
C PRO A 116 -7.11 0.44 -7.02
N VAL A 117 -6.40 0.14 -5.92
CA VAL A 117 -5.78 -1.19 -5.73
C VAL A 117 -6.84 -2.27 -5.54
N THR A 118 -7.91 -1.98 -4.79
CA THR A 118 -9.02 -2.92 -4.60
C THR A 118 -9.77 -3.18 -5.90
N GLU A 119 -10.05 -2.14 -6.70
CA GLU A 119 -10.70 -2.30 -8.01
C GLU A 119 -9.86 -3.17 -8.98
N LEU A 120 -8.54 -2.99 -8.98
CA LEU A 120 -7.63 -3.83 -9.76
C LEU A 120 -7.64 -5.27 -9.25
N GLU A 121 -7.63 -5.48 -7.93
CA GLU A 121 -7.72 -6.80 -7.31
C GLU A 121 -9.00 -7.53 -7.70
N GLU A 122 -10.14 -6.85 -7.66
CA GLU A 122 -11.45 -7.41 -8.01
C GLU A 122 -11.49 -7.89 -9.45
N LEU A 123 -10.90 -7.13 -10.38
CA LEU A 123 -10.76 -7.56 -11.77
C LEU A 123 -9.92 -8.85 -11.87
N VAL A 124 -8.76 -8.89 -11.24
CA VAL A 124 -7.89 -10.08 -11.24
C VAL A 124 -8.61 -11.30 -10.66
N ARG A 125 -9.29 -11.15 -9.53
CA ARG A 125 -10.07 -12.22 -8.89
C ARG A 125 -11.22 -12.72 -9.76
N ALA A 126 -11.88 -11.84 -10.52
CA ALA A 126 -12.97 -12.23 -11.42
C ALA A 126 -12.52 -13.17 -12.56
N ARG A 127 -11.20 -13.25 -12.85
CA ARG A 127 -10.64 -14.17 -13.84
C ARG A 127 -10.23 -15.53 -13.25
N THR A 128 -9.79 -15.54 -11.99
CA THR A 128 -9.25 -16.72 -11.31
C THR A 128 -10.30 -17.52 -10.54
N GLY A 129 -11.50 -16.94 -10.33
CA GLY A 129 -12.68 -17.59 -9.74
C GLY A 129 -13.44 -18.53 -10.67
#